data_AF-A0A938IDP0-F1
#
_entry.id   AF-A0A938IDP0-F1
#
_cell.length_a   1.000
_cell.length_b   1.000
_cell.length_c   1.000
_cell.angle_alpha   90.00
_cell.angle_beta   90.00
_cell.angle_gamma   90.00
#
_symmetry.space_group_name_H-M   'P 1'
#
loop_
_entity.id
_entity.type
_entity.pdbx_description
1 polymer ?
#
loop_
_entity_poly.entity_id
_entity_poly.type
_entity_poly.pdbx_seq_one_letter_code
_entity_poly.pdbx_strand_id
1 'polypeptide(L)'
;MMLVELFLSWQAAYSGLFEPAPLVLETSVVEDDVKLDFAAMSKAALAAHGLEKARLTDLSFGDVLRKRFFRVQLGALILHLPGNENKDTDDAKDFLRCATAVVKVQREWLRWTSTGAEAGGRTGGDSESPDKDLETVLKWVESWTPNQIQRLDVTKEPDLAKALDPNEPQKQALLRMNQHFASGGPLGVNRPGQAPAPLVVMPNRKGFCELIALAGYLDPDLQQFFWLDNLDLWTEGKVDEYRVISLKFAETNGKKSDYTDQIRMDEKDKTGVDQYAAERGALAVLNQAFGDSFPDVMASGLAMNLVIGALGLDNTRSEGDLRGKSVPPTEIFIPGGASEGGTLPAPNLESKWREKKGTDHFIPVLKQNLKSGREKSRNPKKKNLCFLIRGDDNKGSHVVEAPFLGVAAKSTKPPPQIFMGDYLEFFRSYKVGFMHWLAHESMSQPEEARKRFARIMQAAGRSGSADQFEAICAKELGKKAFSSAEVGEDTVEGAFLRWLAK
;
A
#
# COMPACT_ATOMS: atom_id res chain seq x y z
N MET A 1 -7.71 27.39 34.78
CA MET A 1 -7.10 28.50 34.00
C MET A 1 -5.59 28.67 34.24
N MET A 2 -4.90 27.67 34.82
CA MET A 2 -3.45 27.75 35.15
C MET A 2 -2.60 26.69 34.43
N LEU A 3 -3.21 25.96 33.47
CA LEU A 3 -2.57 24.90 32.67
C LEU A 3 -2.26 25.33 31.23
N VAL A 4 -2.71 26.52 30.81
CA VAL A 4 -2.50 27.06 29.45
C VAL A 4 -1.21 27.89 29.37
N GLU A 5 -0.77 28.52 30.47
CA GLU A 5 0.44 29.35 30.47
C GLU A 5 1.75 28.55 30.52
N LEU A 6 1.75 27.30 31.01
CA LEU A 6 2.96 26.47 31.05
C LEU A 6 3.32 25.87 29.67
N PHE A 7 2.36 25.78 28.74
CA PHE A 7 2.59 25.25 27.40
C PHE A 7 3.21 26.30 26.45
N LEU A 8 2.95 27.59 26.69
CA LEU A 8 3.46 28.68 25.85
C LEU A 8 4.89 29.11 26.21
N SER A 9 5.39 28.81 27.41
CA SER A 9 6.78 29.12 27.79
C SER A 9 7.82 28.11 27.26
N TRP A 10 7.40 26.94 26.76
CA TRP A 10 8.32 25.95 26.19
C TRP A 10 8.62 26.18 24.69
N GLN A 11 7.72 26.84 23.95
CA GLN A 11 7.92 27.18 22.54
C GLN A 11 8.88 28.36 22.32
N ALA A 12 9.06 29.24 23.31
CA ALA A 12 9.89 30.45 23.18
C ALA A 12 11.40 30.20 23.34
N ALA A 13 11.84 29.00 23.75
CA ALA A 13 13.26 28.71 24.01
C ALA A 13 14.01 28.06 22.83
N TYR A 14 13.35 27.77 21.71
CA TYR A 14 13.96 27.07 20.56
C TYR A 14 13.96 27.87 19.24
N SER A 15 13.58 29.15 19.25
CA SER A 15 13.50 30.00 18.06
C SER A 15 14.80 30.77 17.73
N GLY A 16 15.91 30.52 18.44
CA GLY A 16 17.12 31.36 18.37
C GLY A 16 18.36 30.79 17.68
N LEU A 17 18.36 29.54 17.20
CA LEU A 17 19.55 28.93 16.62
C LEU A 17 19.15 28.06 15.44
N PHE A 18 19.03 28.64 14.25
CA PHE A 18 19.21 28.06 12.92
C PHE A 18 18.56 29.03 11.93
N GLU A 19 19.28 30.08 11.52
CA GLU A 19 19.00 30.70 10.22
C GLU A 19 19.65 29.81 9.16
N PRO A 20 18.90 29.08 8.32
CA PRO A 20 19.48 28.47 7.14
C PRO A 20 19.83 29.58 6.16
N ALA A 21 21.12 29.71 5.85
CA ALA A 21 21.56 30.54 4.73
C ALA A 21 20.84 30.09 3.44
N PRO A 22 20.36 31.03 2.59
CA PRO A 22 19.67 30.67 1.37
C PRO A 22 20.68 30.05 0.39
N LEU A 23 20.55 28.74 0.17
CA LEU A 23 21.24 28.03 -0.90
C LEU A 23 20.47 28.32 -2.19
N VAL A 24 21.01 29.22 -3.01
CA VAL A 24 20.55 29.47 -4.38
C VAL A 24 20.89 28.22 -5.20
N LEU A 25 19.87 27.41 -5.48
CA LEU A 25 19.91 26.42 -6.54
C LEU A 25 19.15 27.00 -7.73
N GLU A 26 19.87 27.34 -8.79
CA GLU A 26 19.30 27.70 -10.08
C GLU A 26 18.58 26.47 -10.67
N THR A 27 17.28 26.36 -10.40
CA THR A 27 16.36 25.60 -11.26
C THR A 27 15.58 26.60 -12.10
N SER A 28 16.05 26.85 -13.32
CA SER A 28 15.31 27.59 -14.31
C SER A 28 14.17 26.71 -14.85
N VAL A 29 13.02 26.74 -14.19
CA VAL A 29 11.73 26.45 -14.81
C VAL A 29 10.87 27.67 -14.56
N VAL A 30 10.43 28.32 -15.64
CA VAL A 30 9.46 29.40 -15.58
C VAL A 30 8.13 28.76 -15.18
N GLU A 31 7.82 28.70 -13.88
CA GLU A 31 6.51 28.31 -13.39
C GLU A 31 5.54 29.48 -13.62
N ASP A 32 4.65 29.34 -14.61
CA ASP A 32 3.40 30.08 -14.58
C ASP A 32 2.62 29.57 -13.35
N ASP A 33 2.29 30.48 -12.43
CA ASP A 33 1.66 30.26 -11.13
C ASP A 33 0.17 29.85 -11.27
N VAL A 34 -0.11 28.81 -12.07
CA VAL A 34 -1.46 28.30 -12.33
C VAL A 34 -1.91 27.48 -11.12
N LYS A 35 -2.80 28.05 -10.31
CA LYS A 35 -3.44 27.31 -9.20
C LYS A 35 -4.54 26.39 -9.71
N LEU A 36 -4.71 25.23 -9.06
CA LEU A 36 -5.83 24.34 -9.36
C LEU A 36 -7.14 25.02 -8.93
N ASP A 37 -8.15 25.05 -9.80
CA ASP A 37 -9.49 25.52 -9.45
C ASP A 37 -10.33 24.34 -8.91
N PHE A 38 -10.16 24.04 -7.62
CA PHE A 38 -10.84 22.91 -6.97
C PHE A 38 -12.37 23.05 -7.00
N ALA A 39 -12.90 24.26 -6.97
CA ALA A 39 -14.33 24.49 -7.03
C ALA A 39 -14.88 24.17 -8.43
N ALA A 40 -14.17 24.55 -9.49
CA ALA A 40 -14.51 24.16 -10.85
C ALA A 40 -14.40 22.65 -11.06
N MET A 41 -13.33 22.02 -10.57
CA MET A 41 -13.14 20.56 -10.62
C MET A 41 -14.28 19.81 -9.92
N SER A 42 -14.68 20.27 -8.73
CA SER A 42 -15.77 19.65 -7.96
C SER A 42 -17.12 19.76 -8.67
N LYS A 43 -17.39 20.91 -9.29
CA LYS A 43 -18.59 21.08 -10.14
C LYS A 43 -18.55 20.20 -11.38
N ALA A 44 -17.38 20.04 -12.00
CA ALA A 44 -17.19 19.12 -13.12
C ALA A 44 -17.44 17.66 -12.70
N ALA A 45 -16.96 17.25 -11.52
CA ALA A 45 -17.25 15.93 -10.95
C ALA A 45 -18.76 15.68 -10.79
N LEU A 46 -19.48 16.64 -10.18
CA LEU A 46 -20.94 16.55 -10.03
C LEU A 46 -21.65 16.43 -11.38
N ALA A 47 -21.23 17.19 -12.38
CA ALA A 47 -21.80 17.13 -13.72
C ALA A 47 -21.49 15.79 -14.43
N ALA A 48 -20.25 15.28 -14.33
CA ALA A 48 -19.85 13.98 -14.88
C ALA A 48 -20.68 12.82 -14.29
N HIS A 49 -21.12 12.98 -13.05
CA HIS A 49 -21.95 12.04 -12.34
C HIS A 49 -23.45 12.38 -12.39
N GLY A 50 -23.91 13.39 -13.13
CA GLY A 50 -25.34 13.75 -13.22
C GLY A 50 -25.96 14.09 -11.87
N LEU A 51 -25.24 14.88 -11.07
CA LEU A 51 -25.58 15.35 -9.72
C LEU A 51 -25.50 16.88 -9.61
N GLU A 52 -25.40 17.61 -10.72
CA GLU A 52 -25.24 19.07 -10.77
C GLU A 52 -26.41 19.85 -10.14
N LYS A 53 -27.59 19.20 -10.03
CA LYS A 53 -28.79 19.76 -9.39
C LYS A 53 -28.98 19.29 -7.94
N ALA A 54 -28.10 18.44 -7.43
CA ALA A 54 -28.20 17.95 -6.05
C ALA A 54 -27.85 19.07 -5.07
N ARG A 55 -28.55 19.11 -3.93
CA ARG A 55 -28.13 19.96 -2.81
C ARG A 55 -26.93 19.32 -2.13
N LEU A 56 -25.85 20.08 -1.93
CA LEU A 56 -24.62 19.55 -1.33
C LEU A 56 -24.85 19.03 0.09
N THR A 57 -25.73 19.65 0.86
CA THR A 57 -26.11 19.21 2.21
C THR A 57 -26.78 17.84 2.26
N ASP A 58 -27.29 17.36 1.12
CA ASP A 58 -27.99 16.06 1.01
C ASP A 58 -27.10 14.98 0.38
N LEU A 59 -25.81 15.28 0.18
CA LEU A 59 -24.89 14.43 -0.59
C LEU A 59 -23.60 14.23 0.19
N SER A 60 -23.35 12.98 0.61
CA SER A 60 -22.03 12.57 1.11
C SER A 60 -21.15 12.01 -0.02
N PHE A 61 -19.84 11.90 0.23
CA PHE A 61 -18.92 11.24 -0.70
C PHE A 61 -19.36 9.78 -0.98
N GLY A 62 -19.74 9.04 0.07
CA GLY A 62 -20.30 7.70 -0.06
C GLY A 62 -21.60 7.64 -0.87
N ASP A 63 -22.45 8.68 -0.82
CA ASP A 63 -23.65 8.75 -1.65
C ASP A 63 -23.33 8.88 -3.14
N VAL A 64 -22.31 9.66 -3.50
CA VAL A 64 -21.85 9.77 -4.90
C VAL A 64 -21.43 8.39 -5.41
N LEU A 65 -20.57 7.70 -4.66
CA LEU A 65 -20.10 6.36 -5.02
C LEU A 65 -21.27 5.37 -5.13
N ARG A 66 -22.17 5.33 -4.14
CA ARG A 66 -23.33 4.41 -4.16
C ARG A 66 -24.27 4.65 -5.34
N LYS A 67 -24.47 5.90 -5.76
CA LYS A 67 -25.45 6.27 -6.78
C LYS A 67 -24.91 6.20 -8.21
N ARG A 68 -23.59 6.26 -8.40
CA ARG A 68 -22.95 6.54 -9.71
C ARG A 68 -21.77 5.65 -10.06
N PHE A 69 -21.39 4.74 -9.16
CA PHE A 69 -20.33 3.77 -9.41
C PHE A 69 -20.93 2.35 -9.39
N PHE A 70 -20.45 1.52 -10.30
CA PHE A 70 -20.62 0.08 -10.17
C PHE A 70 -19.85 -0.39 -8.95
N ARG A 71 -20.37 -1.42 -8.27
CA ARG A 71 -19.71 -2.05 -7.14
C ARG A 71 -19.71 -3.56 -7.28
N VAL A 72 -18.58 -4.20 -6.98
CA VAL A 72 -18.49 -5.66 -6.82
C VAL A 72 -17.72 -5.96 -5.55
N GLN A 73 -18.31 -6.77 -4.67
CA GLN A 73 -17.57 -7.31 -3.52
C GLN A 73 -16.82 -8.56 -3.98
N LEU A 74 -15.49 -8.52 -3.84
CA LEU A 74 -14.58 -9.64 -4.10
C LEU A 74 -13.81 -9.92 -2.81
N GLY A 75 -14.36 -10.78 -1.96
CA GLY A 75 -13.78 -11.18 -0.68
C GLY A 75 -13.85 -10.06 0.35
N ALA A 76 -12.68 -9.64 0.86
CA ALA A 76 -12.53 -8.53 1.81
C ALA A 76 -12.59 -7.15 1.15
N LEU A 77 -12.75 -7.05 -0.17
CA LEU A 77 -12.77 -5.77 -0.90
C LEU A 77 -14.11 -5.51 -1.58
N ILE A 78 -14.50 -4.24 -1.65
CA ILE A 78 -15.47 -3.75 -2.64
C ILE A 78 -14.71 -2.91 -3.65
N LEU A 79 -14.72 -3.33 -4.92
CA LEU A 79 -14.21 -2.51 -6.01
C LEU A 79 -15.31 -1.59 -6.51
N HIS A 80 -14.98 -0.30 -6.63
CA HIS A 80 -15.83 0.70 -7.25
C HIS A 80 -15.27 1.12 -8.60
N LEU A 81 -16.17 1.27 -9.57
CA LEU A 81 -15.85 1.66 -10.94
C LEU A 81 -16.82 2.77 -11.41
N PRO A 82 -16.34 3.94 -11.86
CA PRO A 82 -17.20 5.05 -12.26
C PRO A 82 -18.08 4.67 -13.46
N GLY A 83 -19.41 4.70 -13.32
CA GLY A 83 -20.31 4.17 -14.36
C GLY A 83 -20.21 4.91 -15.71
N ASN A 84 -19.94 6.22 -15.70
CA ASN A 84 -19.93 7.07 -16.89
C ASN A 84 -18.56 7.16 -17.59
N GLU A 85 -17.48 6.69 -16.95
CA GLU A 85 -16.11 6.91 -17.42
C GLU A 85 -15.48 5.67 -18.08
N ASN A 86 -16.10 4.49 -18.04
CA ASN A 86 -15.53 3.27 -18.67
C ASN A 86 -15.94 3.08 -20.13
N LYS A 87 -16.25 4.17 -20.83
CA LYS A 87 -16.63 4.08 -22.26
C LYS A 87 -15.45 3.71 -23.14
N ASP A 88 -14.24 3.99 -22.68
CA ASP A 88 -13.01 3.54 -23.34
C ASP A 88 -12.78 2.04 -23.10
N THR A 89 -12.31 1.34 -24.13
CA THR A 89 -12.07 -0.11 -24.07
C THR A 89 -10.85 -0.46 -23.24
N ASP A 90 -9.81 0.37 -23.25
CA ASP A 90 -8.61 0.14 -22.47
C ASP A 90 -8.83 0.44 -20.99
N ASP A 91 -9.60 1.48 -20.66
CA ASP A 91 -10.00 1.76 -19.28
C ASP A 91 -10.82 0.60 -18.67
N ALA A 92 -11.73 0.02 -19.46
CA ALA A 92 -12.44 -1.18 -19.05
C ALA A 92 -11.49 -2.37 -18.87
N LYS A 93 -10.57 -2.65 -19.81
CA LYS A 93 -9.54 -3.70 -19.66
C LYS A 93 -8.72 -3.53 -18.39
N ASP A 94 -8.34 -2.31 -18.06
CA ASP A 94 -7.56 -2.02 -16.86
C ASP A 94 -8.34 -2.30 -15.59
N PHE A 95 -9.64 -1.99 -15.55
CA PHE A 95 -10.50 -2.41 -14.44
C PHE A 95 -10.57 -3.95 -14.30
N LEU A 96 -10.73 -4.69 -15.40
CA LEU A 96 -10.72 -6.15 -15.37
C LEU A 96 -9.39 -6.71 -14.82
N ARG A 97 -8.26 -6.10 -15.20
CA ARG A 97 -6.93 -6.44 -14.66
C ARG A 97 -6.87 -6.17 -13.16
N CYS A 98 -7.37 -5.01 -12.71
CA CYS A 98 -7.45 -4.69 -11.28
C CYS A 98 -8.29 -5.73 -10.51
N ALA A 99 -9.49 -6.07 -11.01
CA ALA A 99 -10.36 -7.07 -10.39
C ALA A 99 -9.70 -8.45 -10.29
N THR A 100 -9.01 -8.87 -11.34
CA THR A 100 -8.26 -10.12 -11.37
C THR A 100 -7.11 -10.11 -10.36
N ALA A 101 -6.33 -9.02 -10.34
CA ALA A 101 -5.16 -8.88 -9.48
C ALA A 101 -5.52 -8.92 -7.99
N VAL A 102 -6.61 -8.26 -7.57
CA VAL A 102 -7.03 -8.26 -6.16
C VAL A 102 -7.56 -9.62 -5.68
N VAL A 103 -8.14 -10.43 -6.57
CA VAL A 103 -8.55 -11.81 -6.23
C VAL A 103 -7.32 -12.70 -6.07
N LYS A 104 -6.31 -12.56 -6.95
CA LYS A 104 -5.04 -13.31 -6.85
C LYS A 104 -4.30 -13.01 -5.55
N VAL A 105 -4.24 -11.75 -5.15
CA VAL A 105 -3.64 -11.33 -3.87
C VAL A 105 -4.35 -11.96 -2.67
N GLN A 106 -5.68 -11.96 -2.66
CA GLN A 106 -6.44 -12.58 -1.57
C GLN A 106 -6.25 -14.09 -1.50
N ARG A 107 -6.04 -14.75 -2.64
CA ARG A 107 -5.65 -16.16 -2.68
C ARG A 107 -4.27 -16.40 -2.07
N GLU A 108 -3.30 -15.54 -2.35
CA GLU A 108 -2.00 -15.62 -1.68
C GLU A 108 -2.09 -15.32 -0.19
N TRP A 109 -2.94 -14.38 0.20
CA TRP A 109 -3.19 -14.10 1.61
C TRP A 109 -3.67 -15.34 2.35
N LEU A 110 -4.66 -16.05 1.79
CA LEU A 110 -5.15 -17.30 2.36
C LEU A 110 -4.04 -18.35 2.47
N ARG A 111 -3.16 -18.48 1.46
CA ARG A 111 -2.04 -19.43 1.49
C ARG A 111 -1.05 -19.13 2.61
N TRP A 112 -0.79 -17.85 2.88
CA TRP A 112 0.13 -17.41 3.94
C TRP A 112 -0.44 -17.62 5.34
N THR A 113 -1.76 -17.61 5.51
CA THR A 113 -2.40 -17.75 6.83
C THR A 113 -2.97 -19.14 7.10
N SER A 114 -3.01 -20.02 6.10
CA SER A 114 -3.49 -21.40 6.23
C SER A 114 -2.52 -22.29 7.02
N THR A 115 -2.96 -22.89 8.11
CA THR A 115 -2.16 -23.82 8.92
C THR A 115 -2.22 -25.24 8.35
N GLY A 116 -1.71 -25.48 7.14
CA GLY A 116 -1.36 -26.82 6.62
C GLY A 116 -2.51 -27.80 6.32
N ALA A 117 -3.48 -27.99 7.21
CA ALA A 117 -4.64 -28.88 7.00
C ALA A 117 -5.55 -28.38 5.87
N GLU A 118 -5.58 -27.06 5.65
CA GLU A 118 -6.31 -26.41 4.54
C GLU A 118 -5.40 -26.04 3.36
N ALA A 119 -4.07 -25.96 3.58
CA ALA A 119 -3.08 -25.59 2.56
C ALA A 119 -2.64 -26.76 1.67
N GLY A 120 -2.73 -28.00 2.18
CA GLY A 120 -2.48 -29.22 1.42
C GLY A 120 -3.79 -29.83 1.00
N GLY A 121 -4.23 -29.57 -0.23
CA GLY A 121 -5.45 -30.14 -0.79
C GLY A 121 -5.48 -31.66 -0.70
N ARG A 122 -6.12 -32.18 0.36
CA ARG A 122 -6.63 -33.56 0.55
C ARG A 122 -7.15 -33.74 1.98
N THR A 123 -7.99 -32.83 2.47
CA THR A 123 -9.03 -33.27 3.42
C THR A 123 -10.15 -33.85 2.57
N GLY A 124 -10.37 -35.16 2.70
CA GLY A 124 -11.41 -35.88 1.96
C GLY A 124 -12.79 -35.28 2.21
N GLY A 125 -13.59 -35.22 1.14
CA GLY A 125 -15.00 -34.80 1.18
C GLY A 125 -15.24 -33.37 0.67
N ASP A 126 -15.76 -33.28 -0.55
CA ASP A 126 -16.73 -32.30 -1.08
C ASP A 126 -16.41 -30.78 -1.09
N SER A 127 -16.29 -30.25 -2.34
CA SER A 127 -16.65 -28.92 -2.87
C SER A 127 -16.45 -27.57 -2.13
N GLU A 128 -16.12 -27.48 -0.84
CA GLU A 128 -16.32 -26.24 -0.06
C GLU A 128 -15.06 -25.73 0.67
N SER A 129 -13.91 -25.68 0.00
CA SER A 129 -12.73 -25.00 0.56
C SER A 129 -12.64 -23.54 0.09
N PRO A 130 -12.19 -22.59 0.94
CA PRO A 130 -12.02 -21.20 0.53
C PRO A 130 -11.12 -21.01 -0.70
N ASP A 131 -10.11 -21.86 -0.91
CA ASP A 131 -9.27 -21.81 -2.12
C ASP A 131 -10.04 -22.20 -3.40
N LYS A 132 -10.96 -23.17 -3.33
CA LYS A 132 -11.82 -23.54 -4.47
C LYS A 132 -12.83 -22.44 -4.80
N ASP A 133 -13.38 -21.79 -3.78
CA ASP A 133 -14.27 -20.64 -3.97
C ASP A 133 -13.53 -19.48 -4.64
N LEU A 134 -12.32 -19.16 -4.15
CA LEU A 134 -11.43 -18.17 -4.79
C LEU A 134 -11.09 -18.54 -6.23
N GLU A 135 -10.78 -19.80 -6.53
CA GLU A 135 -10.49 -20.24 -7.90
C GLU A 135 -11.72 -20.09 -8.82
N THR A 136 -12.91 -20.42 -8.31
CA THR A 136 -14.17 -20.29 -9.06
C THR A 136 -14.50 -18.81 -9.33
N VAL A 137 -14.34 -17.95 -8.33
CA VAL A 137 -14.51 -16.49 -8.46
C VAL A 137 -13.47 -15.91 -9.41
N LEU A 138 -12.21 -16.33 -9.32
CA LEU A 138 -11.15 -15.87 -10.22
C LEU A 138 -11.47 -16.19 -11.68
N LYS A 139 -11.88 -17.42 -11.98
CA LYS A 139 -12.29 -17.82 -13.34
C LYS A 139 -13.48 -17.01 -13.84
N TRP A 140 -14.42 -16.67 -12.96
CA TRP A 140 -15.55 -15.80 -13.31
C TRP A 140 -15.07 -14.38 -13.66
N VAL A 141 -14.22 -13.77 -12.81
CA VAL A 141 -13.65 -12.44 -13.07
C VAL A 141 -12.84 -12.41 -14.36
N GLU A 142 -12.00 -13.42 -14.60
CA GLU A 142 -11.20 -13.55 -15.83
C GLU A 142 -12.07 -13.78 -17.09
N SER A 143 -13.33 -14.19 -16.94
CA SER A 143 -14.28 -14.35 -18.06
C SER A 143 -14.99 -13.07 -18.49
N TRP A 144 -14.87 -11.99 -17.70
CA TRP A 144 -15.47 -10.72 -18.05
C TRP A 144 -14.82 -10.14 -19.33
N THR A 145 -15.57 -9.32 -20.06
CA THR A 145 -15.08 -8.63 -21.24
C THR A 145 -15.31 -7.12 -21.13
N PRO A 146 -14.44 -6.28 -21.72
CA PRO A 146 -14.62 -4.81 -21.73
C PRO A 146 -16.00 -4.37 -22.24
N ASN A 147 -16.48 -5.03 -23.29
CA ASN A 147 -17.77 -4.72 -23.93
C ASN A 147 -18.98 -5.08 -23.04
N GLN A 148 -18.87 -6.08 -22.15
CA GLN A 148 -19.93 -6.32 -21.16
C GLN A 148 -20.03 -5.13 -20.20
N ILE A 149 -18.91 -4.68 -19.63
CA ILE A 149 -18.85 -3.56 -18.68
C ILE A 149 -19.35 -2.26 -19.30
N GLN A 150 -18.92 -1.95 -20.53
CA GLN A 150 -19.32 -0.74 -21.26
C GLN A 150 -20.82 -0.61 -21.54
N ARG A 151 -21.52 -1.74 -21.64
CA ARG A 151 -22.97 -1.77 -21.94
C ARG A 151 -23.84 -1.69 -20.68
N LEU A 152 -23.24 -1.79 -19.50
CA LEU A 152 -23.97 -1.70 -18.25
C LEU A 152 -24.44 -0.27 -17.99
N ASP A 153 -25.54 -0.16 -17.26
CA ASP A 153 -26.12 1.10 -16.83
C ASP A 153 -26.20 1.13 -15.30
N VAL A 154 -25.29 1.89 -14.68
CA VAL A 154 -25.16 2.00 -13.23
C VAL A 154 -26.43 2.50 -12.55
N THR A 155 -27.28 3.24 -13.29
CA THR A 155 -28.54 3.76 -12.76
C THR A 155 -29.63 2.69 -12.67
N LYS A 156 -29.48 1.60 -13.42
CA LYS A 156 -30.42 0.46 -13.41
C LYS A 156 -29.97 -0.64 -12.47
N GLU A 157 -28.70 -1.01 -12.51
CA GLU A 157 -28.12 -2.06 -11.66
C GLU A 157 -26.68 -1.68 -11.28
N PRO A 158 -26.46 -1.06 -10.11
CA PRO A 158 -25.13 -0.70 -9.63
C PRO A 158 -24.34 -1.90 -9.08
N ASP A 159 -25.00 -3.01 -8.74
CA ASP A 159 -24.31 -4.23 -8.30
C ASP A 159 -23.78 -4.99 -9.53
N LEU A 160 -22.47 -4.89 -9.74
CA LEU A 160 -21.81 -5.45 -10.90
C LEU A 160 -21.86 -7.00 -10.90
N ALA A 161 -21.93 -7.64 -9.73
CA ALA A 161 -22.11 -9.08 -9.68
C ALA A 161 -23.49 -9.47 -10.22
N LYS A 162 -24.54 -8.73 -9.89
CA LYS A 162 -25.88 -8.95 -10.48
C LYS A 162 -25.92 -8.63 -11.95
N ALA A 163 -25.30 -7.52 -12.36
CA ALA A 163 -25.29 -7.07 -13.74
C ALA A 163 -24.56 -8.04 -14.70
N LEU A 164 -23.55 -8.75 -14.22
CA LEU A 164 -22.77 -9.74 -14.99
C LEU A 164 -23.31 -11.17 -14.89
N ASP A 165 -24.40 -11.37 -14.14
CA ASP A 165 -25.16 -12.62 -13.99
C ASP A 165 -24.30 -13.91 -13.92
N PRO A 166 -23.53 -14.12 -12.84
CA PRO A 166 -22.79 -15.35 -12.62
C PRO A 166 -23.73 -16.56 -12.60
N ASN A 167 -23.23 -17.72 -13.02
CA ASN A 167 -23.98 -18.97 -12.87
C ASN A 167 -24.07 -19.40 -11.39
N GLU A 168 -24.93 -20.37 -11.09
CA GLU A 168 -25.19 -20.78 -9.70
C GLU A 168 -23.92 -21.20 -8.92
N PRO A 169 -23.01 -22.01 -9.47
CA PRO A 169 -21.72 -22.28 -8.82
C PRO A 169 -20.91 -21.03 -8.50
N GLN A 170 -20.83 -20.07 -9.42
CA GLN A 170 -20.12 -18.81 -9.22
C GLN A 170 -20.79 -17.93 -8.15
N LYS A 171 -22.13 -17.86 -8.13
CA LYS A 171 -22.92 -17.15 -7.11
C LYS A 171 -22.64 -17.71 -5.71
N GLN A 172 -22.67 -19.03 -5.55
CA GLN A 172 -22.40 -19.68 -4.26
C GLN A 172 -20.95 -19.51 -3.82
N ALA A 173 -19.99 -19.66 -4.73
CA ALA A 173 -18.57 -19.43 -4.42
C ALA A 173 -18.30 -17.98 -4.01
N LEU A 174 -18.88 -17.01 -4.71
CA LEU A 174 -18.77 -15.59 -4.37
C LEU A 174 -19.35 -15.29 -2.99
N LEU A 175 -20.53 -15.84 -2.68
CA LEU A 175 -21.18 -15.67 -1.38
C LEU A 175 -20.31 -16.23 -0.24
N ARG A 176 -19.86 -17.48 -0.36
CA ARG A 176 -19.02 -18.13 0.65
C ARG A 176 -17.67 -17.44 0.81
N MET A 177 -17.02 -17.06 -0.29
CA MET A 177 -15.78 -16.27 -0.26
C MET A 177 -15.99 -14.95 0.48
N ASN A 178 -17.03 -14.18 0.13
CA ASN A 178 -17.32 -12.90 0.78
C ASN A 178 -17.59 -13.07 2.28
N GLN A 179 -18.34 -14.10 2.68
CA GLN A 179 -18.61 -14.42 4.09
C GLN A 179 -17.36 -14.87 4.85
N HIS A 180 -16.50 -15.69 4.22
CA HIS A 180 -15.26 -16.15 4.82
C HIS A 180 -14.34 -14.98 5.15
N PHE A 181 -14.16 -14.03 4.22
CA PHE A 181 -13.34 -12.86 4.46
C PHE A 181 -14.01 -11.87 5.44
N ALA A 182 -15.31 -11.62 5.31
CA ALA A 182 -16.04 -10.71 6.21
C ALA A 182 -16.10 -11.20 7.66
N SER A 183 -16.00 -12.50 7.90
CA SER A 183 -15.97 -13.08 9.25
C SER A 183 -14.57 -13.14 9.86
N GLY A 184 -13.51 -12.78 9.14
CA GLY A 184 -12.13 -12.92 9.60
C GLY A 184 -11.53 -14.32 9.41
N GLY A 185 -12.15 -15.11 8.53
CA GLY A 185 -11.79 -16.49 8.19
C GLY A 185 -10.30 -16.71 7.92
N PRO A 186 -9.62 -15.90 7.09
CA PRO A 186 -8.18 -16.08 6.81
C PRO A 186 -7.32 -16.07 8.07
N LEU A 187 -7.73 -15.34 9.11
CA LEU A 187 -7.00 -15.25 10.38
C LEU A 187 -7.56 -16.18 11.46
N GLY A 188 -8.51 -17.05 11.13
CA GLY A 188 -9.17 -17.92 12.11
C GLY A 188 -9.75 -17.15 13.29
N VAL A 189 -10.18 -15.91 13.06
CA VAL A 189 -10.89 -15.08 14.04
C VAL A 189 -12.34 -14.99 13.62
N ASN A 190 -13.24 -14.78 14.58
CA ASN A 190 -14.65 -14.53 14.30
C ASN A 190 -14.94 -13.05 14.58
N ARG A 191 -15.14 -12.27 13.51
CA ARG A 191 -15.48 -10.86 13.54
C ARG A 191 -16.80 -10.64 12.78
N PRO A 192 -17.94 -10.87 13.43
CA PRO A 192 -19.22 -10.71 12.75
C PRO A 192 -19.40 -9.24 12.34
N GLY A 193 -19.79 -9.02 11.08
CA GLY A 193 -20.16 -7.71 10.58
C GLY A 193 -19.00 -6.81 10.17
N GLN A 194 -17.80 -7.35 9.94
CA GLN A 194 -16.72 -6.54 9.42
C GLN A 194 -16.99 -6.13 7.96
N ALA A 195 -17.08 -4.83 7.71
CA ALA A 195 -17.29 -4.32 6.37
C ALA A 195 -16.08 -4.63 5.47
N PRO A 196 -16.30 -5.00 4.20
CA PRO A 196 -15.23 -5.10 3.22
C PRO A 196 -14.62 -3.70 2.95
N ALA A 197 -13.32 -3.64 2.71
CA ALA A 197 -12.63 -2.38 2.44
C ALA A 197 -12.93 -1.87 1.02
N PRO A 198 -13.41 -0.62 0.87
CA PRO A 198 -13.72 -0.08 -0.44
C PRO A 198 -12.48 0.48 -1.15
N LEU A 199 -12.29 0.06 -2.41
CA LEU A 199 -11.25 0.53 -3.31
C LEU A 199 -11.90 1.08 -4.59
N VAL A 200 -11.77 2.40 -4.80
CA VAL A 200 -12.29 3.11 -5.96
C VAL A 200 -11.20 3.18 -7.03
N VAL A 201 -11.47 2.59 -8.19
CA VAL A 201 -10.52 2.53 -9.30
C VAL A 201 -10.89 3.59 -10.32
N MET A 202 -10.07 4.64 -10.42
CA MET A 202 -10.26 5.73 -11.37
C MET A 202 -9.41 5.49 -12.62
N PRO A 203 -10.04 5.37 -13.81
CA PRO A 203 -9.33 5.01 -15.03
C PRO A 203 -8.45 6.14 -15.59
N ASN A 204 -8.71 7.39 -15.19
CA ASN A 204 -8.00 8.56 -15.70
C ASN A 204 -7.67 9.57 -14.59
N ARG A 205 -6.68 10.44 -14.84
CA ARG A 205 -6.22 11.48 -13.90
C ARG A 205 -7.31 12.51 -13.60
N LYS A 206 -8.03 12.96 -14.63
CA LYS A 206 -9.06 13.98 -14.51
C LYS A 206 -10.14 13.57 -13.53
N GLY A 207 -10.79 12.43 -13.76
CA GLY A 207 -11.83 11.89 -12.88
C GLY A 207 -11.30 11.64 -11.47
N PHE A 208 -10.06 11.14 -11.33
CA PHE A 208 -9.43 11.01 -10.01
C PHE A 208 -9.31 12.36 -9.27
N CYS A 209 -8.72 13.38 -9.90
CA CYS A 209 -8.50 14.67 -9.26
C CYS A 209 -9.83 15.38 -8.96
N GLU A 210 -10.79 15.31 -9.90
CA GLU A 210 -12.14 15.85 -9.75
C GLU A 210 -12.90 15.17 -8.59
N LEU A 211 -12.78 13.86 -8.45
CA LEU A 211 -13.40 13.10 -7.35
C LEU A 211 -12.77 13.44 -5.99
N ILE A 212 -11.46 13.59 -5.91
CA ILE A 212 -10.79 14.00 -4.66
C ILE A 212 -11.12 15.44 -4.29
N ALA A 213 -11.12 16.37 -5.26
CA ALA A 213 -11.52 17.75 -5.03
C ALA A 213 -12.99 17.83 -4.53
N LEU A 214 -13.86 16.98 -5.08
CA LEU A 214 -15.26 16.88 -4.67
C LEU A 214 -15.40 16.53 -3.18
N ALA A 215 -14.51 15.73 -2.60
CA ALA A 215 -14.56 15.43 -1.17
C ALA A 215 -14.49 16.71 -0.31
N GLY A 216 -13.54 17.61 -0.58
CA GLY A 216 -13.45 18.91 0.09
C GLY A 216 -14.59 19.88 -0.25
N TYR A 217 -15.29 19.65 -1.36
CA TYR A 217 -16.46 20.45 -1.73
C TYR A 217 -17.74 19.99 -1.02
N LEU A 218 -17.87 18.69 -0.75
CA LEU A 218 -18.96 18.11 0.03
C LEU A 218 -18.78 18.33 1.52
N ASP A 219 -17.53 18.34 1.98
CA ASP A 219 -17.16 18.60 3.38
C ASP A 219 -16.03 19.65 3.47
N PRO A 220 -16.34 20.89 3.89
CA PRO A 220 -15.34 21.95 4.04
C PRO A 220 -14.17 21.60 4.96
N ASP A 221 -14.34 20.73 5.96
CA ASP A 221 -13.27 20.36 6.89
C ASP A 221 -12.18 19.53 6.19
N LEU A 222 -12.51 18.92 5.06
CA LEU A 222 -11.61 18.12 4.23
C LEU A 222 -10.83 18.97 3.21
N GLN A 223 -11.13 20.25 3.03
CA GLN A 223 -10.44 21.11 2.05
C GLN A 223 -8.95 21.23 2.35
N GLN A 224 -8.58 21.41 3.61
CA GLN A 224 -7.17 21.53 4.02
C GLN A 224 -6.34 20.28 3.67
N PHE A 225 -6.98 19.12 3.49
CA PHE A 225 -6.30 17.87 3.18
C PHE A 225 -6.31 17.54 1.70
N PHE A 226 -7.29 18.02 0.91
CA PHE A 226 -7.46 17.61 -0.49
C PHE A 226 -7.34 18.74 -1.51
N TRP A 227 -7.48 20.00 -1.10
CA TRP A 227 -7.35 21.16 -1.98
C TRP A 227 -5.90 21.66 -1.96
N LEU A 228 -5.01 20.77 -2.38
CA LEU A 228 -3.58 20.98 -2.38
C LEU A 228 -3.08 21.16 -3.81
N ASP A 229 -2.21 22.16 -4.01
CA ASP A 229 -1.75 22.61 -5.31
C ASP A 229 -1.02 21.54 -6.14
N ASN A 230 -0.69 20.40 -5.53
CA ASN A 230 -0.03 19.24 -6.14
C ASN A 230 -0.95 18.02 -6.28
N LEU A 231 -2.27 18.15 -6.10
CA LEU A 231 -3.24 17.06 -6.23
C LEU A 231 -3.14 16.34 -7.58
N ASP A 232 -2.83 17.09 -8.63
CA ASP A 232 -2.58 16.60 -9.99
C ASP A 232 -1.40 15.64 -10.09
N LEU A 233 -0.54 15.55 -9.07
CA LEU A 233 0.58 14.60 -8.98
C LEU A 233 0.27 13.34 -8.15
N TRP A 234 -0.87 13.27 -7.47
CA TRP A 234 -1.21 12.17 -6.56
C TRP A 234 -1.76 10.97 -7.31
N THR A 235 -1.30 9.75 -7.04
CA THR A 235 -1.92 8.54 -7.63
C THR A 235 -2.95 7.88 -6.72
N GLU A 236 -3.13 8.40 -5.52
CA GLU A 236 -4.00 7.86 -4.50
C GLU A 236 -4.52 8.96 -3.57
N GLY A 237 -5.75 8.82 -3.09
CA GLY A 237 -6.29 9.55 -1.95
C GLY A 237 -7.13 8.63 -1.06
N LYS A 238 -7.32 9.02 0.21
CA LYS A 238 -8.20 8.32 1.14
C LYS A 238 -9.23 9.30 1.70
N VAL A 239 -10.51 9.05 1.45
CA VAL A 239 -11.64 9.85 1.95
C VAL A 239 -12.50 8.91 2.79
N ASP A 240 -12.61 9.17 4.10
CA ASP A 240 -13.24 8.26 5.06
C ASP A 240 -12.68 6.82 4.95
N GLU A 241 -13.53 5.81 4.79
CA GLU A 241 -13.12 4.43 4.50
C GLU A 241 -12.66 4.18 3.05
N TYR A 242 -12.92 5.10 2.12
CA TYR A 242 -12.69 4.92 0.68
C TYR A 242 -11.25 5.22 0.28
N ARG A 243 -10.56 4.19 -0.22
CA ARG A 243 -9.28 4.37 -0.92
C ARG A 243 -9.55 4.60 -2.40
N VAL A 244 -9.17 5.74 -2.92
CA VAL A 244 -9.32 6.10 -4.34
C VAL A 244 -7.95 6.03 -5.01
N ILE A 245 -7.84 5.28 -6.10
CA ILE A 245 -6.59 5.13 -6.85
C ILE A 245 -6.76 5.59 -8.30
N SER A 246 -5.73 6.17 -8.87
CA SER A 246 -5.64 6.47 -10.30
C SER A 246 -4.78 5.42 -11.00
N LEU A 247 -5.17 4.98 -12.21
CA LEU A 247 -4.38 4.04 -13.02
C LEU A 247 -3.40 4.72 -13.99
N LYS A 248 -3.23 6.04 -13.86
CA LYS A 248 -2.34 6.86 -14.69
C LYS A 248 -1.49 7.77 -13.79
N PHE A 249 -0.26 8.03 -14.20
CA PHE A 249 0.63 9.02 -13.59
C PHE A 249 0.43 10.39 -14.23
N ALA A 250 0.80 11.45 -13.50
CA ALA A 250 0.98 12.77 -14.09
C ALA A 250 2.19 12.78 -15.03
N GLU A 251 2.16 13.60 -16.06
CA GLU A 251 3.33 13.81 -16.90
C GLU A 251 4.36 14.71 -16.18
N THR A 252 5.64 14.34 -16.25
CA THR A 252 6.74 15.03 -15.53
C THR A 252 6.92 16.50 -15.95
N ASN A 253 6.54 16.83 -17.19
CA ASN A 253 6.62 18.19 -17.76
C ASN A 253 5.24 18.69 -18.22
N GLY A 254 4.16 18.06 -17.76
CA GLY A 254 2.81 18.42 -18.13
C GLY A 254 2.43 19.80 -17.59
N LYS A 255 1.50 20.48 -18.27
CA LYS A 255 0.93 21.72 -17.73
C LYS A 255 -0.01 21.40 -16.57
N LYS A 256 0.08 22.17 -15.48
CA LYS A 256 -0.81 22.03 -14.33
C LYS A 256 -2.28 22.22 -14.75
N SER A 257 -3.18 21.40 -14.22
CA SER A 257 -4.59 21.27 -14.65
C SER A 257 -4.81 20.74 -16.08
N ASP A 258 -3.75 20.38 -16.81
CA ASP A 258 -3.87 19.71 -18.10
C ASP A 258 -3.84 18.19 -17.92
N TYR A 259 -4.93 17.55 -18.29
CA TYR A 259 -5.11 16.11 -18.19
C TYR A 259 -5.08 15.44 -19.56
N THR A 260 -4.68 16.11 -20.64
CA THR A 260 -4.55 15.45 -21.94
C THR A 260 -3.35 14.53 -22.00
N ASP A 261 -2.26 14.92 -21.33
CA ASP A 261 -1.00 14.20 -21.32
C ASP A 261 -0.86 13.41 -20.01
N GLN A 262 -1.30 12.15 -20.04
CA GLN A 262 -1.25 11.23 -18.89
C GLN A 262 -0.43 10.00 -19.25
N ILE A 263 0.43 9.56 -18.33
CA ILE A 263 1.28 8.38 -18.54
C ILE A 263 0.56 7.17 -17.98
N ARG A 264 0.31 6.15 -18.80
CA ARG A 264 -0.28 4.91 -18.29
C ARG A 264 0.71 4.21 -17.36
N MET A 265 0.21 3.64 -16.25
CA MET A 265 1.08 2.92 -15.32
C MET A 265 1.79 1.71 -15.96
N ASP A 266 1.25 1.19 -17.06
CA ASP A 266 1.82 0.08 -17.81
C ASP A 266 2.72 0.48 -18.99
N GLU A 267 2.96 1.78 -19.21
CA GLU A 267 3.77 2.27 -20.33
C GLU A 267 5.23 1.83 -20.23
N LYS A 268 5.81 1.90 -19.02
CA LYS A 268 7.21 1.48 -18.75
C LYS A 268 7.33 0.05 -18.24
N ASP A 269 6.28 -0.50 -17.64
CA ASP A 269 6.22 -1.88 -17.15
C ASP A 269 4.86 -2.48 -17.49
N LYS A 270 4.81 -3.45 -18.41
CA LYS A 270 3.55 -4.03 -18.92
C LYS A 270 2.58 -4.51 -17.83
N THR A 271 3.08 -4.81 -16.64
CA THR A 271 2.28 -5.30 -15.49
C THR A 271 2.06 -4.25 -14.40
N GLY A 272 2.44 -2.99 -14.64
CA GLY A 272 2.41 -1.91 -13.64
C GLY A 272 1.01 -1.64 -13.08
N VAL A 273 -0.03 -1.68 -13.93
CA VAL A 273 -1.44 -1.55 -13.49
C VAL A 273 -1.83 -2.69 -12.56
N ASP A 274 -1.54 -3.94 -12.94
CA ASP A 274 -1.88 -5.13 -12.15
C ASP A 274 -1.19 -5.08 -10.78
N GLN A 275 0.11 -4.76 -10.76
CA GLN A 275 0.89 -4.68 -9.52
C GLN A 275 0.39 -3.56 -8.61
N TYR A 276 0.11 -2.37 -9.16
CA TYR A 276 -0.38 -1.24 -8.38
C TYR A 276 -1.73 -1.54 -7.73
N ALA A 277 -2.68 -2.07 -8.50
CA ALA A 277 -3.99 -2.47 -8.00
C ALA A 277 -3.89 -3.62 -6.97
N ALA A 278 -3.05 -4.62 -7.26
CA ALA A 278 -2.78 -5.73 -6.36
C ALA A 278 -2.27 -5.25 -5.00
N GLU A 279 -1.30 -4.33 -4.98
CA GLU A 279 -0.70 -3.87 -3.74
C GLU A 279 -1.64 -2.99 -2.92
N ARG A 280 -2.36 -2.05 -3.56
CA ARG A 280 -3.38 -1.24 -2.87
C ARG A 280 -4.52 -2.10 -2.36
N GLY A 281 -4.91 -3.12 -3.13
CA GLY A 281 -5.84 -4.16 -2.69
C GLY A 281 -5.30 -4.96 -1.50
N ALA A 282 -4.04 -5.38 -1.54
CA ALA A 282 -3.39 -6.11 -0.45
C ALA A 282 -3.38 -5.29 0.85
N LEU A 283 -2.96 -4.02 0.78
CA LEU A 283 -2.98 -3.11 1.93
C LEU A 283 -4.40 -2.92 2.48
N ALA A 284 -5.40 -2.76 1.61
CA ALA A 284 -6.79 -2.65 2.04
C ALA A 284 -7.30 -3.95 2.70
N VAL A 285 -6.94 -5.12 2.17
CA VAL A 285 -7.25 -6.43 2.79
C VAL A 285 -6.57 -6.56 4.14
N LEU A 286 -5.30 -6.18 4.27
CA LEU A 286 -4.57 -6.26 5.54
C LEU A 286 -5.13 -5.28 6.57
N ASN A 287 -5.44 -4.05 6.18
CA ASN A 287 -6.05 -3.06 7.08
C ASN A 287 -7.44 -3.50 7.53
N GLN A 288 -8.22 -4.14 6.66
CA GLN A 288 -9.45 -4.82 7.07
C GLN A 288 -9.09 -5.95 8.03
N ALA A 289 -8.23 -6.89 7.64
CA ALA A 289 -7.95 -8.08 8.44
C ALA A 289 -7.32 -7.77 9.81
N PHE A 290 -6.64 -6.64 10.00
CA PHE A 290 -5.96 -6.33 11.25
C PHE A 290 -6.46 -5.09 11.99
N GLY A 291 -7.02 -4.09 11.29
CA GLY A 291 -7.23 -2.75 11.86
C GLY A 291 -5.93 -2.24 12.48
N ASP A 292 -6.02 -1.67 13.68
CA ASP A 292 -4.87 -1.13 14.44
C ASP A 292 -4.01 -2.21 15.11
N SER A 293 -4.26 -3.50 14.82
CA SER A 293 -3.59 -4.63 15.48
C SER A 293 -2.26 -5.04 14.84
N PHE A 294 -1.90 -4.43 13.70
CA PHE A 294 -0.71 -4.81 12.94
C PHE A 294 0.10 -3.57 12.54
N PRO A 295 1.43 -3.59 12.72
CA PRO A 295 2.30 -2.48 12.32
C PRO A 295 2.20 -2.14 10.83
N ASP A 296 1.96 -0.88 10.49
CA ASP A 296 1.84 -0.41 9.10
C ASP A 296 3.09 -0.74 8.25
N VAL A 297 4.26 -0.60 8.87
CA VAL A 297 5.56 -0.94 8.26
C VAL A 297 5.59 -2.41 7.84
N MET A 298 5.08 -3.30 8.69
CA MET A 298 5.02 -4.73 8.39
C MET A 298 3.90 -5.04 7.40
N ALA A 299 2.78 -4.31 7.46
CA ALA A 299 1.66 -4.47 6.53
C ALA A 299 2.12 -4.22 5.09
N SER A 300 2.93 -3.19 4.87
CA SER A 300 3.49 -2.90 3.55
C SER A 300 4.48 -3.98 3.07
N GLY A 301 5.38 -4.43 3.95
CA GLY A 301 6.28 -5.56 3.67
C GLY A 301 5.53 -6.83 3.27
N LEU A 302 4.41 -7.12 3.94
CA LEU A 302 3.54 -8.25 3.66
C LEU A 302 2.78 -8.06 2.35
N ALA A 303 2.19 -6.88 2.13
CA ALA A 303 1.46 -6.56 0.90
C ALA A 303 2.32 -6.81 -0.34
N MET A 304 3.55 -6.29 -0.38
CA MET A 304 4.49 -6.51 -1.47
C MET A 304 4.82 -8.01 -1.67
N ASN A 305 4.98 -8.79 -0.58
CA ASN A 305 5.16 -10.24 -0.68
C ASN A 305 3.93 -10.96 -1.28
N LEU A 306 2.71 -10.53 -0.93
CA LEU A 306 1.49 -11.07 -1.51
C LEU A 306 1.40 -10.75 -3.01
N VAL A 307 1.83 -9.55 -3.44
CA VAL A 307 1.92 -9.19 -4.86
C VAL A 307 2.94 -10.06 -5.58
N ILE A 308 4.14 -10.24 -5.02
CA ILE A 308 5.18 -11.13 -5.59
C ILE A 308 4.63 -12.56 -5.72
N GLY A 309 3.91 -13.07 -4.72
CA GLY A 309 3.28 -14.39 -4.81
C GLY A 309 2.20 -14.48 -5.89
N ALA A 310 1.37 -13.42 -6.02
CA ALA A 310 0.22 -13.41 -6.91
C ALA A 310 0.57 -13.17 -8.38
N LEU A 311 1.56 -12.30 -8.64
CA LEU A 311 1.94 -11.82 -9.97
C LEU A 311 3.36 -12.24 -10.39
N GLY A 312 4.13 -12.85 -9.49
CA GLY A 312 5.50 -13.31 -9.71
C GLY A 312 6.57 -12.24 -9.52
N LEU A 313 6.18 -10.96 -9.40
CA LEU A 313 7.09 -9.83 -9.24
C LEU A 313 6.37 -8.64 -8.59
N ASP A 314 7.15 -7.72 -8.05
CA ASP A 314 6.67 -6.44 -7.55
C ASP A 314 7.71 -5.33 -7.78
N ASN A 315 7.34 -4.43 -8.67
CA ASN A 315 8.09 -3.26 -9.11
C ASN A 315 7.30 -1.96 -8.86
N THR A 316 6.25 -1.98 -8.04
CA THR A 316 5.50 -0.78 -7.71
C THR A 316 6.35 0.24 -6.95
N ARG A 317 5.89 1.48 -6.92
CA ARG A 317 6.46 2.61 -6.15
C ARG A 317 5.47 3.19 -5.14
N SER A 318 4.57 2.34 -4.68
CA SER A 318 3.52 2.62 -3.71
C SER A 318 3.94 3.34 -2.42
N GLU A 319 5.21 3.19 -2.01
CA GLU A 319 5.80 3.84 -0.82
C GLU A 319 6.43 5.23 -1.09
N GLY A 320 6.31 5.75 -2.31
CA GLY A 320 6.88 7.04 -2.69
C GLY A 320 8.31 6.94 -3.24
N ASP A 321 8.60 7.79 -4.23
CA ASP A 321 9.95 8.20 -4.59
C ASP A 321 10.14 9.62 -4.03
N LEU A 322 10.91 9.76 -2.95
CA LEU A 322 11.08 11.04 -2.23
C LEU A 322 11.85 12.13 -3.01
N ARG A 323 12.14 11.91 -4.30
CA ARG A 323 12.50 13.02 -5.18
C ARG A 323 11.36 14.04 -5.32
N GLY A 324 10.13 13.66 -4.95
CA GLY A 324 9.03 14.56 -4.57
C GLY A 324 8.66 14.39 -3.09
N LYS A 325 8.42 15.49 -2.36
CA LYS A 325 8.17 15.45 -0.91
C LYS A 325 6.83 14.78 -0.58
N SER A 326 6.87 13.52 -0.11
CA SER A 326 6.15 12.97 1.08
C SER A 326 6.01 11.43 1.00
N VAL A 327 5.97 10.77 2.16
CA VAL A 327 5.92 9.29 2.36
C VAL A 327 4.66 8.94 3.15
N PRO A 328 4.02 7.77 2.94
CA PRO A 328 3.03 7.23 3.88
C PRO A 328 3.62 7.01 5.29
N PRO A 329 2.78 6.92 6.33
CA PRO A 329 3.21 6.75 7.71
C PRO A 329 4.13 5.54 7.83
N THR A 330 5.41 5.81 8.04
CA THR A 330 6.40 4.83 8.45
C THR A 330 6.53 4.97 9.96
N GLU A 331 6.71 3.87 10.69
CA GLU A 331 6.93 3.85 12.15
C GLU A 331 8.25 4.51 12.60
N ILE A 332 8.85 5.36 11.76
CA ILE A 332 9.90 6.29 12.13
C ILE A 332 9.20 7.60 12.50
N PHE A 333 9.14 7.91 13.79
CA PHE A 333 8.71 9.21 14.27
C PHE A 333 9.70 10.28 13.80
N ILE A 334 9.44 10.86 12.62
CA ILE A 334 9.98 12.17 12.23
C ILE A 334 8.96 13.20 12.75
N PRO A 335 9.30 14.04 13.74
CA PRO A 335 8.44 15.14 14.15
C PRO A 335 8.12 16.01 12.92
N GLY A 336 6.86 16.03 12.48
CA GLY A 336 6.39 16.81 11.32
C GLY A 336 6.10 16.05 10.01
N GLY A 337 5.79 14.75 10.01
CA GLY A 337 5.24 14.06 8.83
C GLY A 337 3.81 14.50 8.52
N ALA A 338 3.55 15.03 7.31
CA ALA A 338 2.31 15.74 6.97
C ALA A 338 1.10 14.84 6.68
N SER A 339 -0.08 15.32 7.08
CA SER A 339 -1.44 14.78 6.86
C SER A 339 -1.95 14.93 5.42
N GLU A 340 -1.10 15.23 4.44
CA GLU A 340 -1.45 15.95 3.21
C GLU A 340 -1.19 15.20 1.89
N GLY A 341 -1.15 13.86 1.87
CA GLY A 341 -0.95 13.11 0.61
C GLY A 341 0.41 13.36 -0.06
N GLY A 342 0.65 12.83 -1.27
CA GLY A 342 2.00 12.81 -1.84
C GLY A 342 2.17 12.82 -3.37
N THR A 343 3.37 13.26 -3.77
CA THR A 343 3.83 13.41 -5.16
C THR A 343 4.67 12.21 -5.58
N LEU A 344 4.36 11.61 -6.75
CA LEU A 344 5.23 10.61 -7.39
C LEU A 344 5.91 11.22 -8.64
N PRO A 345 7.20 11.60 -8.59
CA PRO A 345 7.93 11.89 -9.82
C PRO A 345 8.13 10.62 -10.64
N ALA A 346 8.34 10.78 -11.95
CA ALA A 346 8.59 9.65 -12.84
C ALA A 346 9.77 8.80 -12.33
N PRO A 347 9.62 7.47 -12.37
CA PRO A 347 10.52 6.57 -11.68
C PRO A 347 11.95 6.63 -12.24
N ASN A 348 12.97 6.82 -11.38
CA ASN A 348 14.33 6.40 -11.71
C ASN A 348 14.40 4.87 -11.66
N LEU A 349 14.02 4.22 -12.75
CA LEU A 349 13.92 2.76 -12.90
C LEU A 349 15.26 2.02 -12.72
N GLU A 350 16.35 2.75 -12.52
CA GLU A 350 17.72 2.23 -12.53
C GLU A 350 18.32 2.00 -11.12
N SER A 351 17.49 1.97 -10.08
CA SER A 351 17.97 1.59 -8.74
C SER A 351 18.40 0.13 -8.70
N LYS A 352 19.58 -0.15 -8.14
CA LYS A 352 20.12 -1.51 -7.91
C LYS A 352 19.12 -2.42 -7.16
N TRP A 353 18.29 -1.85 -6.29
CA TRP A 353 17.27 -2.57 -5.52
C TRP A 353 16.17 -3.14 -6.41
N ARG A 354 16.00 -2.62 -7.63
CA ARG A 354 14.90 -2.95 -8.55
C ARG A 354 15.32 -3.80 -9.74
N GLU A 355 16.61 -4.14 -9.88
CA GLU A 355 17.14 -4.92 -11.02
C GLU A 355 16.35 -6.20 -11.29
N LYS A 356 15.90 -6.87 -10.24
CA LYS A 356 15.12 -8.12 -10.31
C LYS A 356 13.64 -7.96 -10.00
N LYS A 357 13.14 -6.72 -9.86
CA LYS A 357 11.71 -6.43 -9.66
C LYS A 357 11.07 -7.24 -8.52
N GLY A 358 11.81 -7.49 -7.44
CA GLY A 358 11.32 -8.24 -6.28
C GLY A 358 11.10 -9.75 -6.49
N THR A 359 11.39 -10.32 -7.66
CA THR A 359 11.22 -11.76 -7.95
C THR A 359 11.96 -12.69 -6.99
N ASP A 360 13.00 -12.20 -6.32
CA ASP A 360 13.79 -12.89 -5.32
C ASP A 360 13.61 -12.32 -3.90
N HIS A 361 12.49 -11.62 -3.67
CA HIS A 361 12.17 -10.93 -2.41
C HIS A 361 13.28 -10.00 -1.93
N PHE A 362 14.07 -9.46 -2.88
CA PHE A 362 15.21 -8.58 -2.66
C PHE A 362 16.36 -9.19 -1.83
N ILE A 363 16.35 -10.50 -1.59
CA ILE A 363 17.32 -11.15 -0.72
C ILE A 363 18.76 -10.98 -1.23
N PRO A 364 19.10 -11.27 -2.51
CA PRO A 364 20.48 -11.15 -3.00
C PRO A 364 21.04 -9.74 -2.91
N VAL A 365 20.24 -8.70 -3.24
CA VAL A 365 20.69 -7.31 -3.14
C VAL A 365 20.88 -6.87 -1.68
N LEU A 366 20.03 -7.34 -0.76
CA LEU A 366 20.22 -7.14 0.68
C LEU A 366 21.52 -7.81 1.16
N LYS A 367 21.79 -9.06 0.77
CA LYS A 367 23.05 -9.76 1.12
C LYS A 367 24.28 -9.00 0.63
N GLN A 368 24.23 -8.51 -0.62
CA GLN A 368 25.33 -7.74 -1.20
C GLN A 368 25.60 -6.45 -0.42
N ASN A 369 24.55 -5.68 -0.12
CA ASN A 369 24.72 -4.40 0.59
C ASN A 369 25.06 -4.60 2.08
N LEU A 370 24.64 -5.71 2.71
CA LEU A 370 25.11 -6.12 4.04
C LEU A 370 26.62 -6.42 4.03
N LYS A 371 27.10 -7.18 3.04
CA LYS A 371 28.54 -7.46 2.88
C LYS A 371 29.34 -6.17 2.68
N SER A 372 28.89 -5.27 1.81
CA SER A 372 29.56 -3.98 1.59
C SER A 372 29.51 -3.08 2.82
N GLY A 373 28.41 -3.08 3.56
CA GLY A 373 28.28 -2.34 4.82
C GLY A 373 29.24 -2.87 5.90
N ARG A 374 29.38 -4.20 6.01
CA ARG A 374 30.37 -4.87 6.87
C ARG A 374 31.81 -4.45 6.58
N GLU A 375 32.17 -4.33 5.31
CA GLU A 375 33.52 -3.92 4.88
C GLU A 375 33.80 -2.44 5.20
N LYS A 376 32.77 -1.58 5.17
CA LYS A 376 32.87 -0.14 5.43
C LYS A 376 32.63 0.26 6.89
N SER A 377 32.05 -0.62 7.69
CA SER A 377 31.79 -0.36 9.11
C SER A 377 33.07 -0.22 9.91
N ARG A 378 33.16 0.87 10.69
CA ARG A 378 34.29 1.14 11.60
C ARG A 378 34.21 0.35 12.91
N ASN A 379 33.05 -0.26 13.22
CA ASN A 379 32.84 -0.99 14.46
C ASN A 379 32.87 -2.50 14.23
N PRO A 380 33.94 -3.21 14.65
CA PRO A 380 34.07 -4.65 14.44
C PRO A 380 32.93 -5.48 15.05
N LYS A 381 32.36 -5.01 16.17
CA LYS A 381 31.29 -5.72 16.90
C LYS A 381 29.93 -5.65 16.21
N LYS A 382 29.74 -4.69 15.30
CA LYS A 382 28.46 -4.42 14.64
C LYS A 382 28.48 -4.69 13.14
N LYS A 383 29.54 -5.34 12.65
CA LYS A 383 29.76 -5.58 11.22
C LYS A 383 28.59 -6.28 10.52
N ASN A 384 27.89 -7.20 11.19
CA ASN A 384 26.74 -7.92 10.62
C ASN A 384 25.41 -7.16 10.79
N LEU A 385 25.45 -5.90 11.22
CA LEU A 385 24.27 -5.03 11.41
C LEU A 385 24.27 -3.84 10.44
N CYS A 386 25.28 -3.75 9.57
CA CYS A 386 25.56 -2.57 8.76
C CYS A 386 25.26 -2.81 7.27
N PHE A 387 24.48 -1.94 6.65
CA PHE A 387 24.22 -1.93 5.20
C PHE A 387 24.85 -0.70 4.55
N LEU A 388 25.31 -0.85 3.32
CA LEU A 388 25.81 0.28 2.52
C LEU A 388 24.71 0.85 1.61
N ILE A 389 24.42 2.14 1.77
CA ILE A 389 23.58 2.90 0.85
C ILE A 389 24.42 3.90 0.04
N ARG A 390 23.90 4.37 -1.10
CA ARG A 390 24.59 5.26 -2.05
C ARG A 390 23.81 6.54 -2.31
N GLY A 391 24.53 7.58 -2.72
CA GLY A 391 23.89 8.84 -3.11
C GLY A 391 23.11 8.68 -4.42
N ASP A 392 22.11 9.53 -4.63
CA ASP A 392 21.27 9.48 -5.85
C ASP A 392 22.06 9.70 -7.15
N ASP A 393 23.18 10.41 -7.09
CA ASP A 393 24.11 10.61 -8.20
C ASP A 393 25.18 9.49 -8.30
N ASN A 394 25.00 8.41 -7.53
CA ASN A 394 25.98 7.34 -7.29
C ASN A 394 27.33 7.84 -6.73
N LYS A 395 27.43 9.10 -6.27
CA LYS A 395 28.63 9.62 -5.64
C LYS A 395 28.53 9.44 -4.13
N GLY A 396 29.57 8.84 -3.57
CA GLY A 396 29.65 8.59 -2.13
C GLY A 396 28.82 7.38 -1.67
N SER A 397 29.01 7.04 -0.41
CA SER A 397 28.29 5.95 0.24
C SER A 397 28.15 6.25 1.73
N HIS A 398 27.09 5.72 2.33
CA HIS A 398 26.79 5.87 3.75
C HIS A 398 26.48 4.50 4.34
N VAL A 399 26.89 4.28 5.58
CA VAL A 399 26.59 3.04 6.30
C VAL A 399 25.42 3.29 7.23
N VAL A 400 24.35 2.53 7.06
CA VAL A 400 23.21 2.51 7.99
C VAL A 400 23.30 1.25 8.85
N GLU A 401 22.86 1.35 10.11
CA GLU A 401 23.02 0.32 11.13
C GLU A 401 21.68 -0.02 11.77
N ALA A 402 21.43 -1.31 11.99
CA ALA A 402 20.27 -1.79 12.74
C ALA A 402 20.30 -1.26 14.20
N PRO A 403 19.14 -1.11 14.87
CA PRO A 403 17.83 -1.66 14.52
C PRO A 403 17.10 -0.88 13.41
N PHE A 404 16.45 -1.61 12.51
CA PHE A 404 15.56 -1.06 11.48
C PHE A 404 14.08 -1.34 11.77
N LEU A 405 13.78 -2.30 12.65
CA LEU A 405 12.42 -2.72 12.99
C LEU A 405 12.11 -2.46 14.46
N GLY A 406 10.81 -2.46 14.79
CA GLY A 406 10.32 -2.36 16.16
C GLY A 406 10.54 -1.00 16.82
N VAL A 407 10.24 -0.92 18.12
CA VAL A 407 10.26 0.34 18.87
C VAL A 407 11.65 0.98 18.90
N ALA A 408 12.72 0.18 18.95
CA ALA A 408 14.08 0.74 19.02
C ALA A 408 14.49 1.49 17.74
N ALA A 409 13.92 1.13 16.58
CA ALA A 409 14.18 1.83 15.32
C ALA A 409 13.72 3.30 15.34
N LYS A 410 12.76 3.67 16.20
CA LYS A 410 12.30 5.05 16.41
C LYS A 410 13.42 5.98 16.90
N SER A 411 14.46 5.43 17.51
CA SER A 411 15.61 6.18 18.01
C SER A 411 16.75 6.31 16.98
N THR A 412 16.66 5.61 15.84
CA THR A 412 17.68 5.61 14.80
C THR A 412 17.64 6.91 14.00
N LYS A 413 18.79 7.59 13.89
CA LYS A 413 18.89 8.83 13.10
C LYS A 413 18.81 8.51 11.61
N PRO A 414 18.01 9.25 10.82
CA PRO A 414 17.99 9.09 9.37
C PRO A 414 19.36 9.45 8.76
N PRO A 415 19.70 8.88 7.59
CA PRO A 415 20.91 9.27 6.88
C PRO A 415 20.80 10.70 6.31
N PRO A 416 21.93 11.33 5.92
CA PRO A 416 21.90 12.61 5.23
C PRO A 416 21.00 12.58 3.98
N GLN A 417 20.37 13.72 3.65
CA GLN A 417 19.35 13.82 2.60
C GLN A 417 19.82 13.27 1.23
N ILE A 418 21.10 13.43 0.90
CA ILE A 418 21.68 12.92 -0.36
C ILE A 418 21.62 11.39 -0.51
N PHE A 419 21.42 10.66 0.59
CA PHE A 419 21.30 9.19 0.62
C PHE A 419 19.87 8.71 0.89
N MET A 420 18.92 9.62 1.07
CA MET A 420 17.56 9.28 1.51
C MET A 420 16.83 8.42 0.47
N GLY A 421 17.01 8.69 -0.82
CA GLY A 421 16.41 7.88 -1.89
C GLY A 421 16.81 6.40 -1.84
N ASP A 422 18.11 6.12 -1.77
CA ASP A 422 18.62 4.73 -1.67
C ASP A 422 18.27 4.09 -0.31
N TYR A 423 18.17 4.88 0.77
CA TYR A 423 17.73 4.39 2.08
C TYR A 423 16.29 3.90 2.08
N LEU A 424 15.37 4.60 1.41
CA LEU A 424 13.98 4.17 1.31
C LEU A 424 13.83 2.90 0.48
N GLU A 425 14.54 2.78 -0.64
CA GLU A 425 14.55 1.54 -1.41
C GLU A 425 15.17 0.38 -0.63
N PHE A 426 16.26 0.64 0.11
CA PHE A 426 16.80 -0.32 1.08
C PHE A 426 15.73 -0.76 2.07
N PHE A 427 15.04 0.19 2.71
CA PHE A 427 14.07 -0.12 3.76
C PHE A 427 12.86 -0.87 3.22
N ARG A 428 12.36 -0.49 2.03
CA ARG A 428 11.34 -1.23 1.29
C ARG A 428 11.75 -2.68 1.06
N SER A 429 12.93 -2.88 0.46
CA SER A 429 13.50 -4.22 0.25
C SER A 429 13.69 -4.99 1.55
N TYR A 430 14.15 -4.33 2.61
CA TYR A 430 14.40 -4.93 3.93
C TYR A 430 13.11 -5.49 4.54
N LYS A 431 12.01 -4.73 4.53
CA LYS A 431 10.71 -5.19 5.03
C LYS A 431 10.18 -6.39 4.25
N VAL A 432 10.32 -6.37 2.92
CA VAL A 432 9.93 -7.51 2.06
C VAL A 432 10.75 -8.74 2.40
N GLY A 433 12.08 -8.60 2.46
CA GLY A 433 12.99 -9.70 2.79
C GLY A 433 12.76 -10.24 4.20
N PHE A 434 12.45 -9.38 5.17
CA PHE A 434 12.12 -9.77 6.53
C PHE A 434 10.81 -10.57 6.61
N MET A 435 9.74 -10.10 5.98
CA MET A 435 8.46 -10.82 5.97
C MET A 435 8.56 -12.16 5.23
N HIS A 436 9.31 -12.21 4.12
CA HIS A 436 9.64 -13.46 3.42
C HIS A 436 10.39 -14.42 4.34
N TRP A 437 11.44 -13.94 5.01
CA TRP A 437 12.19 -14.76 5.96
C TRP A 437 11.30 -15.28 7.09
N LEU A 438 10.45 -14.42 7.66
CA LEU A 438 9.54 -14.80 8.73
C LEU A 438 8.62 -15.96 8.30
N ALA A 439 8.09 -15.90 7.06
CA ALA A 439 7.17 -16.88 6.50
C ALA A 439 7.83 -18.19 6.03
N HIS A 440 9.10 -18.16 5.63
CA HIS A 440 9.70 -19.29 4.91
C HIS A 440 11.03 -19.81 5.48
N GLU A 441 11.77 -18.97 6.20
CA GLU A 441 13.19 -19.21 6.53
C GLU A 441 13.51 -19.00 8.02
N SER A 442 12.52 -18.57 8.82
CA SER A 442 12.66 -18.35 10.27
C SER A 442 12.94 -19.62 11.05
N MET A 443 12.68 -20.78 10.44
CA MET A 443 12.90 -22.12 10.97
C MET A 443 13.74 -22.95 10.01
N SER A 444 14.37 -24.01 10.52
CA SER A 444 15.15 -24.95 9.69
C SER A 444 14.29 -25.74 8.70
N GLN A 445 13.00 -25.89 8.97
CA GLN A 445 12.03 -26.57 8.11
C GLN A 445 11.01 -25.55 7.57
N PRO A 446 10.91 -25.37 6.23
CA PRO A 446 10.03 -24.37 5.63
C PRO A 446 8.55 -24.51 6.02
N GLU A 447 8.05 -25.74 6.18
CA GLU A 447 6.67 -25.98 6.60
C GLU A 447 6.40 -25.49 8.04
N GLU A 448 7.39 -25.63 8.94
CA GLU A 448 7.26 -25.14 10.31
C GLU A 448 7.35 -23.61 10.36
N ALA A 449 8.18 -22.99 9.50
CA ALA A 449 8.22 -21.53 9.34
C ALA A 449 6.83 -21.00 8.92
N ARG A 450 6.19 -21.63 7.92
CA ARG A 450 4.84 -21.25 7.46
C ARG A 450 3.80 -21.42 8.55
N LYS A 451 3.81 -22.56 9.27
CA LYS A 451 2.87 -22.79 10.39
C LYS A 451 3.04 -21.75 11.49
N ARG A 452 4.27 -21.38 11.83
CA ARG A 452 4.55 -20.30 12.81
C ARG A 452 4.10 -18.95 12.30
N PHE A 453 4.39 -18.62 11.05
CA PHE A 453 3.94 -17.38 10.46
C PHE A 453 2.41 -17.25 10.49
N ALA A 454 1.69 -18.30 10.11
CA ALA A 454 0.24 -18.34 10.24
C ALA A 454 -0.22 -18.10 11.68
N ARG A 455 0.41 -18.75 12.69
CA ARG A 455 0.11 -18.48 14.11
C ARG A 455 0.39 -17.03 14.52
N ILE A 456 1.48 -16.42 14.04
CA ILE A 456 1.80 -15.01 14.28
C ILE A 456 0.68 -14.12 13.71
N MET A 457 0.26 -14.34 12.45
CA MET A 457 -0.81 -13.57 11.83
C MET A 457 -2.13 -13.73 12.60
N GLN A 458 -2.51 -14.95 12.97
CA GLN A 458 -3.73 -15.21 13.75
C GLN A 458 -3.68 -14.54 15.13
N ALA A 459 -2.53 -14.57 15.80
CA ALA A 459 -2.34 -13.91 17.09
C ALA A 459 -2.40 -12.38 16.97
N ALA A 460 -1.77 -11.82 15.93
CA ALA A 460 -1.83 -10.37 15.65
C ALA A 460 -3.26 -9.93 15.33
N GLY A 461 -4.03 -10.74 14.59
CA GLY A 461 -5.45 -10.49 14.37
C GLY A 461 -6.31 -10.49 15.65
N ARG A 462 -5.80 -11.02 16.77
CA ARG A 462 -6.51 -11.09 18.06
C ARG A 462 -6.02 -10.08 19.09
N SER A 463 -4.89 -9.41 18.84
CA SER A 463 -4.23 -8.57 19.85
C SER A 463 -4.97 -7.27 20.12
N GLY A 464 -5.65 -6.72 19.11
CA GLY A 464 -6.28 -5.39 19.18
C GLY A 464 -5.27 -4.24 19.25
N SER A 465 -3.97 -4.51 19.11
CA SER A 465 -2.90 -3.50 19.22
C SER A 465 -1.64 -3.93 18.47
N ALA A 466 -1.13 -3.03 17.62
CA ALA A 466 0.12 -3.20 16.88
C ALA A 466 1.35 -3.33 17.79
N ASP A 467 1.33 -2.73 18.98
CA ASP A 467 2.44 -2.80 19.95
C ASP A 467 2.70 -4.24 20.44
N GLN A 468 1.70 -5.13 20.35
CA GLN A 468 1.85 -6.53 20.73
C GLN A 468 2.54 -7.38 19.66
N PHE A 469 2.65 -6.91 18.41
CA PHE A 469 3.21 -7.69 17.31
C PHE A 469 4.63 -8.18 17.60
N GLU A 470 5.43 -7.33 18.24
CA GLU A 470 6.79 -7.65 18.67
C GLU A 470 6.85 -8.80 19.68
N ALA A 471 6.00 -8.75 20.70
CA ALA A 471 5.90 -9.80 21.70
C ALA A 471 5.37 -11.12 21.11
N ILE A 472 4.44 -11.04 20.15
CA ILE A 472 3.89 -12.21 19.44
C ILE A 472 4.98 -12.90 18.64
N CYS A 473 5.76 -12.17 17.84
CA CYS A 473 6.86 -12.75 17.07
C CYS A 473 7.93 -13.37 17.97
N ALA A 474 8.31 -12.68 19.04
CA ALA A 474 9.27 -13.19 20.04
C ALA A 474 8.81 -14.52 20.64
N LYS A 475 7.53 -14.60 21.04
CA LYS A 475 6.92 -15.81 21.59
C LYS A 475 6.90 -16.96 20.58
N GLU A 476 6.38 -16.74 19.38
CA GLU A 476 6.25 -17.80 18.37
C GLU A 476 7.60 -18.29 17.82
N LEU A 477 8.65 -17.46 17.88
CA LEU A 477 10.01 -17.84 17.46
C LEU A 477 10.89 -18.34 18.61
N GLY A 478 10.46 -18.22 19.87
CA GLY A 478 11.30 -18.52 21.03
C GLY A 478 12.53 -17.60 21.12
N LYS A 479 12.35 -16.32 20.79
CA LYS A 479 13.39 -15.29 20.73
C LYS A 479 13.06 -14.12 21.66
N LYS A 480 14.01 -13.21 21.86
CA LYS A 480 13.72 -11.89 22.44
C LYS A 480 12.93 -11.04 21.44
N ALA A 481 12.37 -9.94 21.94
CA ALA A 481 11.68 -8.90 21.16
C ALA A 481 12.48 -8.47 19.89
N PHE A 482 11.78 -7.96 18.86
CA PHE A 482 12.35 -7.52 17.57
C PHE A 482 13.60 -6.68 17.76
N SER A 483 13.53 -5.73 18.67
CA SER A 483 14.43 -4.60 18.73
C SER A 483 14.87 -4.34 20.17
N SER A 484 16.14 -4.63 20.45
CA SER A 484 16.84 -4.05 21.58
C SER A 484 17.78 -2.97 21.07
N ALA A 485 18.13 -2.00 21.92
CA ALA A 485 19.12 -0.97 21.59
C ALA A 485 20.45 -1.59 21.10
N GLU A 486 20.74 -2.82 21.51
CA GLU A 486 21.78 -3.67 20.93
C GLU A 486 21.11 -4.86 20.24
N VAL A 487 21.07 -4.86 18.90
CA VAL A 487 20.53 -6.00 18.13
C VAL A 487 21.44 -7.20 18.32
N GLY A 488 20.98 -8.12 19.17
CA GLY A 488 21.68 -9.35 19.53
C GLY A 488 21.25 -10.53 18.67
N GLU A 489 22.09 -11.56 18.67
CA GLU A 489 21.87 -12.85 18.03
C GLU A 489 20.61 -13.62 18.48
N ASP A 490 20.07 -13.21 19.63
CA ASP A 490 18.90 -13.73 20.33
C ASP A 490 17.62 -12.91 20.09
N THR A 491 17.72 -11.76 19.41
CA THR A 491 16.57 -10.97 18.92
C THR A 491 16.03 -11.54 17.60
N VAL A 492 14.79 -11.21 17.26
CA VAL A 492 14.20 -11.62 15.96
C VAL A 492 14.94 -10.95 14.79
N GLU A 493 15.21 -9.65 14.86
CA GLU A 493 15.94 -8.94 13.81
C GLU A 493 17.38 -9.47 13.66
N GLY A 494 18.08 -9.73 14.78
CA GLY A 494 19.42 -10.32 14.73
C GLY A 494 19.46 -11.73 14.15
N ALA A 495 18.41 -12.55 14.36
CA ALA A 495 18.29 -13.85 13.72
C ALA A 495 18.12 -13.74 12.20
N PHE A 496 17.31 -12.79 11.73
CA PHE A 496 17.18 -12.47 10.30
C PHE A 496 18.50 -12.00 9.70
N LEU A 497 19.17 -11.01 10.32
CA LEU A 497 20.45 -10.48 9.84
C LEU A 497 21.55 -11.56 9.79
N ARG A 498 21.54 -12.50 10.74
CA ARG A 498 22.45 -13.65 10.71
C ARG A 498 22.15 -14.60 9.56
N TRP A 499 20.87 -14.89 9.29
CA TRP A 499 20.47 -15.69 8.13
C TRP A 499 20.88 -15.00 6.83
N LEU A 500 20.70 -13.68 6.74
CA LEU A 500 21.08 -12.88 5.59
C LEU A 500 22.60 -12.85 5.37
N ALA A 501 23.39 -12.88 6.46
CA ALA A 501 24.85 -12.90 6.41
C ALA A 501 25.46 -14.27 6.02
N LYS A 502 24.68 -15.34 6.00
CA LYS A 502 25.09 -16.65 5.46
C LYS A 502 25.01 -16.65 3.95
#